data_AF-G1URV8-F1
#
_entry.id   AF-G1URV8-F1
#
_cell.length_a   1.000
_cell.length_b   1.000
_cell.length_c   1.000
_cell.angle_alpha   90.00
_cell.angle_beta   90.00
_cell.angle_gamma   90.00
#
_symmetry.space_group_name_H-M   'P 1'
#
loop_
_entity.id
_entity.type
_entity.pdbx_description
1 polymer ?
#
loop_
_entity_poly.entity_id
_entity_poly.type
_entity_poly.pdbx_seq_one_letter_code
_entity_poly.pdbx_strand_id
1 'polypeptide(L)'
;MADKEPKPYDERTDLEKIRSQWKKLSGLLSRSDWSAAVVRAATATELAVTFAIRYEFTQKSELDTSFIDGLLGWANGLIGKVDKLLLPLLERTEKHNTVKKLYNLAEKINNRRNMIVHRGEFCDKRSTITLINHCKEFVDGIVQIYDPKFILKEIKDLTDAPPSTLTPAGSSPRPTETAR
;
A
#
# COMPACT_ATOMS: atom_id res chain seq x y z
N MET A 1 23.81 -23.53 -15.46
CA MET A 1 22.32 -23.43 -15.39
C MET A 1 21.95 -22.27 -16.27
N ALA A 2 21.16 -22.46 -17.32
CA ALA A 2 20.76 -21.36 -18.18
C ALA A 2 19.94 -20.37 -17.34
N ASP A 3 20.42 -19.14 -17.21
CA ASP A 3 19.66 -18.06 -16.58
C ASP A 3 18.39 -17.87 -17.40
N LYS A 4 17.26 -18.28 -16.82
CA LYS A 4 15.94 -18.13 -17.44
C LYS A 4 15.68 -16.63 -17.55
N GLU A 5 15.51 -16.13 -18.77
CA GLU A 5 15.23 -14.70 -18.98
C GLU A 5 14.06 -14.26 -18.10
N PRO A 6 14.21 -13.14 -17.38
CA PRO A 6 13.15 -12.69 -16.49
C PRO A 6 11.93 -12.28 -17.30
N LYS A 7 10.77 -12.84 -16.95
CA LYS A 7 9.46 -12.53 -17.54
C LYS A 7 9.29 -11.00 -17.73
N PRO A 8 8.87 -10.52 -18.92
CA PRO A 8 8.56 -9.11 -19.17
C PRO A 8 7.60 -8.55 -18.11
N TYR A 9 7.72 -7.26 -17.80
CA TYR A 9 6.98 -6.67 -16.67
C TYR A 9 5.47 -6.77 -16.85
N ASP A 10 4.97 -6.53 -18.06
CA ASP A 10 3.54 -6.48 -18.33
C ASP A 10 2.88 -7.85 -18.21
N GLU A 11 3.62 -8.91 -18.51
CA GLU A 11 3.16 -10.29 -18.39
C GLU A 11 3.16 -10.79 -16.94
N ARG A 12 3.76 -10.07 -15.98
CA ARG A 12 3.77 -10.47 -14.56
C ARG A 12 2.38 -10.36 -13.95
N THR A 13 2.06 -11.30 -13.07
CA THR A 13 0.91 -11.24 -12.15
C THR A 13 1.03 -10.04 -11.22
N ASP A 14 -0.08 -9.61 -10.60
CA ASP A 14 -0.05 -8.48 -9.68
C ASP A 14 0.91 -8.72 -8.50
N LEU A 15 0.92 -9.93 -7.91
CA LEU A 15 1.82 -10.29 -6.82
C LEU A 15 3.30 -10.23 -7.25
N GLU A 16 3.62 -10.68 -8.47
CA GLU A 16 4.96 -10.55 -9.04
C GLU A 16 5.33 -9.08 -9.30
N LYS A 17 4.38 -8.26 -9.76
CA LYS A 17 4.58 -6.81 -9.95
C LYS A 17 4.85 -6.11 -8.62
N ILE A 18 4.11 -6.44 -7.56
CA ILE A 18 4.35 -5.94 -6.19
C ILE A 18 5.77 -6.30 -5.74
N ARG A 19 6.16 -7.57 -5.83
CA ARG A 19 7.52 -8.02 -5.47
C ARG A 19 8.60 -7.34 -6.31
N SER A 20 8.31 -7.07 -7.58
CA SER A 20 9.24 -6.37 -8.49
C SER A 20 9.45 -4.92 -8.07
N GLN A 21 8.39 -4.20 -7.70
CA GLN A 21 8.49 -2.85 -7.15
C GLN A 21 9.30 -2.86 -5.85
N TRP A 22 9.05 -3.84 -4.97
CA TRP A 22 9.77 -3.98 -3.70
C TRP A 22 11.27 -4.28 -3.89
N LYS A 23 11.62 -5.15 -4.84
CA LYS A 23 13.03 -5.43 -5.22
C LYS A 23 13.71 -4.19 -5.81
N LYS A 24 13.01 -3.40 -6.63
CA LYS A 24 13.57 -2.18 -7.20
C LYS A 24 13.77 -1.10 -6.12
N LEU A 25 12.80 -0.99 -5.20
CA LEU A 25 12.84 -0.13 -4.03
C LEU A 25 14.10 -0.36 -3.19
N SER A 26 14.46 -1.61 -2.88
CA SER A 26 15.64 -1.89 -2.04
C SER A 26 16.94 -1.37 -2.68
N GLY A 27 17.08 -1.47 -4.01
CA GLY A 27 18.23 -0.91 -4.71
C GLY A 27 18.23 0.62 -4.84
N LEU A 28 17.10 1.29 -4.64
CA LEU A 28 17.04 2.76 -4.60
C LEU A 28 17.44 3.27 -3.22
N LEU A 29 17.01 2.60 -2.15
CA LEU A 29 17.43 2.89 -0.78
C LEU A 29 18.94 2.80 -0.61
N SER A 30 19.57 1.76 -1.15
CA SER A 30 21.03 1.59 -1.09
C SER A 30 21.81 2.70 -1.80
N ARG A 31 21.17 3.45 -2.70
CA ARG A 31 21.74 4.59 -3.43
C ARG A 31 21.26 5.94 -2.90
N SER A 32 20.53 5.96 -1.79
CA SER A 32 19.93 7.17 -1.22
C SER A 32 18.98 7.92 -2.17
N ASP A 33 18.37 7.20 -3.12
CA ASP A 33 17.37 7.77 -4.03
C ASP A 33 15.97 7.73 -3.38
N TRP A 34 15.80 8.63 -2.42
CA TRP A 34 14.69 8.63 -1.47
C TRP A 34 13.32 8.84 -2.12
N SER A 35 13.19 9.86 -2.97
CA SER A 35 11.93 10.16 -3.64
C SER A 35 11.51 9.03 -4.58
N ALA A 36 12.46 8.46 -5.36
CA ALA A 36 12.14 7.33 -6.22
C ALA A 36 11.77 6.08 -5.41
N ALA A 37 12.44 5.85 -4.28
CA ALA A 37 12.10 4.76 -3.36
C ALA A 37 10.65 4.86 -2.86
N VAL A 38 10.24 6.05 -2.40
CA VAL A 38 8.84 6.32 -2.03
C VAL A 38 7.87 6.01 -3.17
N VAL A 39 8.15 6.49 -4.38
CA VAL A 39 7.26 6.28 -5.53
C VAL A 39 7.10 4.79 -5.83
N ARG A 40 8.18 3.99 -5.74
CA ARG A 40 8.11 2.54 -5.93
C ARG A 40 7.30 1.85 -4.83
N ALA A 41 7.48 2.24 -3.57
CA ALA A 41 6.70 1.70 -2.47
C ALA A 41 5.21 2.01 -2.62
N ALA A 42 4.85 3.26 -2.93
CA ALA A 42 3.47 3.67 -3.17
C ALA A 42 2.84 2.96 -4.39
N THR A 43 3.63 2.69 -5.44
CA THR A 43 3.18 1.89 -6.59
C THR A 43 2.86 0.44 -6.17
N ALA A 44 3.64 -0.15 -5.28
CA ALA A 44 3.35 -1.49 -4.74
C ALA A 44 2.03 -1.50 -3.95
N THR A 45 1.77 -0.45 -3.18
CA THR A 45 0.50 -0.24 -2.46
C THR A 45 -0.70 -0.21 -3.41
N GLU A 46 -0.60 0.53 -4.52
CA GLU A 46 -1.67 0.60 -5.52
C GLU A 46 -1.89 -0.74 -6.25
N LEU A 47 -0.81 -1.48 -6.53
CA LEU A 47 -0.88 -2.82 -7.10
C LEU A 47 -1.54 -3.82 -6.12
N ALA A 48 -1.32 -3.70 -4.81
CA ALA A 48 -1.99 -4.53 -3.81
C ALA A 48 -3.52 -4.34 -3.82
N VAL A 49 -3.98 -3.09 -3.94
CA VAL A 49 -5.42 -2.79 -4.09
C VAL A 49 -5.95 -3.34 -5.42
N THR A 50 -5.18 -3.20 -6.50
CA THR A 50 -5.54 -3.73 -7.82
C THR A 50 -5.71 -5.25 -7.78
N PHE A 51 -4.78 -5.96 -7.13
CA PHE A 51 -4.86 -7.40 -6.88
C PHE A 51 -6.15 -7.77 -6.12
N ALA A 52 -6.44 -7.08 -5.01
CA ALA A 52 -7.63 -7.33 -4.20
C ALA A 52 -8.93 -7.12 -5.00
N ILE A 53 -9.00 -6.04 -5.80
CA ILE A 53 -10.16 -5.75 -6.66
C ILE A 53 -10.35 -6.85 -7.70
N ARG A 54 -9.28 -7.24 -8.41
CA ARG A 54 -9.33 -8.32 -9.40
C ARG A 54 -9.75 -9.64 -8.77
N TYR A 55 -9.25 -9.95 -7.57
CA TYR A 55 -9.66 -11.13 -6.82
C TYR A 55 -11.17 -11.10 -6.52
N GLU A 56 -11.67 -10.01 -5.93
CA GLU A 56 -13.09 -9.90 -5.57
C GLU A 56 -14.01 -9.95 -6.79
N PHE A 57 -13.66 -9.29 -7.90
CA PHE A 57 -14.45 -9.41 -9.13
C PHE A 57 -14.47 -10.83 -9.70
N THR A 58 -13.33 -11.54 -9.67
CA THR A 58 -13.25 -12.93 -10.13
C THR A 58 -14.12 -13.87 -9.28
N GLN A 59 -14.27 -13.56 -7.98
CA GLN A 59 -15.12 -14.37 -7.09
C GLN A 59 -16.61 -14.02 -7.16
N LYS A 60 -16.95 -12.78 -7.53
CA LYS A 60 -18.32 -12.25 -7.43
C LYS A 60 -19.01 -12.04 -8.77
N SER A 61 -18.30 -12.16 -9.89
CA SER A 61 -18.83 -11.82 -11.22
C SER A 61 -18.14 -12.57 -12.34
N GLU A 62 -18.76 -12.58 -13.51
CA GLU A 62 -18.21 -13.09 -14.77
C GLU A 62 -17.73 -11.94 -15.69
N LEU A 63 -17.43 -10.77 -15.10
CA LEU A 63 -16.99 -9.61 -15.86
C LEU A 63 -15.66 -9.88 -16.56
N ASP A 64 -15.57 -9.50 -17.82
CA ASP A 64 -14.34 -9.64 -18.58
C ASP A 64 -13.21 -8.78 -18.00
N THR A 65 -11.99 -9.29 -18.13
CA THR A 65 -10.77 -8.62 -17.66
C THR A 65 -10.61 -7.21 -18.23
N SER A 66 -10.99 -6.96 -19.49
CA SER A 66 -10.91 -5.63 -20.11
C SER A 66 -11.85 -4.62 -19.46
N PHE A 67 -13.03 -5.06 -19.02
CA PHE A 67 -13.98 -4.21 -18.31
C PHE A 67 -13.46 -3.85 -16.92
N ILE A 68 -12.93 -4.83 -16.19
CA ILE A 68 -12.30 -4.61 -14.88
C ILE A 68 -11.13 -3.64 -15.02
N ASP A 69 -10.33 -3.75 -16.09
CA ASP A 69 -9.25 -2.81 -16.38
C ASP A 69 -9.73 -1.40 -16.68
N GLY A 70 -10.86 -1.27 -17.37
CA GLY A 70 -11.57 0.00 -17.53
C GLY A 70 -11.97 0.62 -16.19
N LEU A 71 -12.53 -0.18 -15.27
CA LEU A 71 -12.89 0.29 -13.91
C LEU A 71 -11.67 0.72 -13.11
N LEU A 72 -10.58 -0.06 -13.14
CA LEU A 72 -9.32 0.26 -12.47
C LEU A 72 -8.71 1.56 -13.00
N GLY A 73 -8.80 1.78 -14.32
CA GLY A 73 -8.38 3.03 -14.97
C GLY A 73 -9.25 4.22 -14.55
N TRP A 74 -10.58 4.04 -14.55
CA TRP A 74 -11.53 5.07 -14.13
C TRP A 74 -11.36 5.50 -12.67
N ALA A 75 -11.15 4.53 -11.77
CA ALA A 75 -10.99 4.81 -10.35
C ALA A 75 -9.77 5.71 -10.09
N ASN A 76 -8.67 5.47 -10.82
CA ASN A 76 -7.42 6.23 -10.86
C ASN A 76 -6.71 6.39 -9.50
N GLY A 77 -5.48 5.89 -9.43
CA GLY A 77 -4.63 6.00 -8.24
C GLY A 77 -5.12 5.20 -7.03
N LEU A 78 -4.35 5.27 -5.94
CA LEU A 78 -4.60 4.48 -4.73
C LEU A 78 -5.96 4.78 -4.08
N ILE A 79 -6.26 6.06 -3.82
CA ILE A 79 -7.49 6.44 -3.09
C ILE A 79 -8.73 6.11 -3.89
N GLY A 80 -8.73 6.45 -5.18
CA GLY A 80 -9.87 6.14 -6.04
C GLY A 80 -10.15 4.64 -6.11
N LYS A 81 -9.11 3.79 -6.19
CA LYS A 81 -9.28 2.33 -6.17
C LYS A 81 -9.81 1.80 -4.85
N VAL A 82 -9.35 2.34 -3.71
CA VAL A 82 -9.86 1.93 -2.39
C VAL A 82 -11.31 2.38 -2.20
N ASP A 83 -11.59 3.67 -2.39
CA ASP A 83 -12.88 4.30 -2.05
C ASP A 83 -13.99 3.93 -3.04
N LYS A 84 -13.69 3.94 -4.34
CA LYS A 84 -14.72 3.78 -5.38
C LYS A 84 -14.95 2.32 -5.79
N LEU A 85 -13.99 1.43 -5.53
CA LEU A 85 -14.06 0.03 -5.95
C LEU A 85 -13.94 -0.93 -4.78
N LEU A 86 -12.80 -0.96 -4.08
CA LEU A 86 -12.53 -2.02 -3.11
C LEU A 86 -13.49 -1.97 -1.91
N LEU A 87 -13.69 -0.82 -1.27
CA LEU A 87 -14.62 -0.71 -0.14
C LEU A 87 -16.07 -1.06 -0.54
N PRO A 88 -16.63 -0.53 -1.65
CA PRO A 88 -17.93 -0.96 -2.14
C PRO A 88 -18.03 -2.46 -2.43
N LEU A 89 -17.01 -3.07 -3.06
CA LEU A 89 -17.00 -4.52 -3.33
C LEU A 89 -17.04 -5.36 -2.06
N LEU A 90 -16.45 -4.84 -0.98
CA LEU A 90 -16.37 -5.51 0.31
C LEU A 90 -17.57 -5.20 1.20
N GLU A 91 -18.52 -4.37 0.80
CA GLU A 91 -19.66 -4.01 1.64
C GLU A 91 -20.33 -5.27 2.20
N ARG A 92 -20.68 -5.24 3.49
CA ARG A 92 -21.29 -6.36 4.24
C ARG A 92 -20.41 -7.62 4.37
N THR A 93 -19.11 -7.53 4.10
CA THR A 93 -18.13 -8.58 4.40
C THR A 93 -17.27 -8.22 5.60
N GLU A 94 -16.69 -9.21 6.28
CA GLU A 94 -15.75 -8.97 7.39
C GLU A 94 -14.49 -8.21 6.94
N LYS A 95 -14.07 -8.44 5.68
CA LYS A 95 -12.90 -7.79 5.06
C LYS A 95 -13.05 -6.26 4.99
N HIS A 96 -14.28 -5.75 4.88
CA HIS A 96 -14.57 -4.32 4.78
C HIS A 96 -13.94 -3.54 5.94
N ASN A 97 -14.10 -4.02 7.16
CA ASN A 97 -13.59 -3.34 8.35
C ASN A 97 -12.06 -3.34 8.39
N THR A 98 -11.44 -4.41 7.94
CA THR A 98 -9.97 -4.50 7.81
C THR A 98 -9.45 -3.49 6.81
N VAL A 99 -10.03 -3.44 5.60
CA VAL A 99 -9.63 -2.48 4.56
C VAL A 99 -9.92 -1.04 4.99
N LYS A 100 -11.06 -0.79 5.63
CA LYS A 100 -11.44 0.55 6.12
C LYS A 100 -10.46 1.10 7.16
N LYS A 101 -9.91 0.24 8.04
CA LYS A 101 -8.86 0.66 9.00
C LYS A 101 -7.57 1.11 8.31
N LEU A 102 -7.27 0.55 7.14
CA LEU A 102 -6.10 0.92 6.34
C LEU A 102 -6.33 2.19 5.49
N TYR A 103 -7.55 2.72 5.42
CA TYR A 103 -7.88 3.88 4.58
C TYR A 103 -7.05 5.13 4.92
N ASN A 104 -6.96 5.46 6.21
CA ASN A 104 -6.15 6.61 6.66
C ASN A 104 -4.66 6.44 6.31
N LEU A 105 -4.19 5.20 6.24
CA LEU A 105 -2.82 4.89 5.83
C LEU A 105 -2.65 5.10 4.32
N ALA A 106 -3.64 4.69 3.51
CA ALA A 106 -3.68 4.96 2.08
C ALA A 106 -3.64 6.46 1.78
N GLU A 107 -4.38 7.28 2.52
CA GLU A 107 -4.38 8.75 2.35
C GLU A 107 -3.00 9.35 2.58
N LYS A 108 -2.33 8.94 3.66
CA LYS A 108 -0.95 9.39 3.96
C LYS A 108 0.01 9.02 2.82
N ILE A 109 -0.07 7.78 2.32
CA ILE A 109 0.76 7.30 1.21
C ILE A 109 0.50 8.11 -0.07
N ASN A 110 -0.77 8.25 -0.43
CA ASN A 110 -1.19 8.95 -1.64
C ASN A 110 -0.78 10.43 -1.62
N ASN A 111 -1.04 11.13 -0.51
CA ASN A 111 -0.70 12.54 -0.37
C ASN A 111 0.80 12.77 -0.55
N ARG A 112 1.65 11.98 0.13
CA ARG A 112 3.10 12.14 0.02
C ARG A 112 3.63 11.79 -1.38
N ARG A 113 3.13 10.72 -1.99
CA ARG A 113 3.46 10.37 -3.40
C ARG A 113 3.09 11.50 -4.35
N ASN A 114 1.93 12.13 -4.16
CA ASN A 114 1.48 13.22 -5.01
C ASN A 114 2.32 14.48 -4.85
N MET A 115 2.78 14.81 -3.65
CA MET A 115 3.73 15.90 -3.45
C MET A 115 5.04 15.67 -4.23
N ILE A 116 5.57 14.44 -4.21
CA ILE A 116 6.80 14.11 -4.94
C ILE A 116 6.58 14.18 -6.46
N VAL A 117 5.55 13.48 -6.97
CA VAL A 117 5.35 13.30 -8.41
C VAL A 117 4.83 14.57 -9.09
N HIS A 118 3.95 15.33 -8.43
CA HIS A 118 3.29 16.49 -9.05
C HIS A 118 3.89 17.83 -8.62
N ARG A 119 4.51 17.92 -7.44
CA ARG A 119 5.12 19.16 -6.95
C ARG A 119 6.65 19.12 -6.95
N GLY A 120 7.26 17.98 -7.28
CA GLY A 120 8.71 17.83 -7.30
C GLY A 120 9.36 17.84 -5.92
N GLU A 121 8.60 17.56 -4.85
CA GLU A 121 9.16 17.55 -3.51
C GLU A 121 10.19 16.44 -3.31
N PHE A 122 11.29 16.78 -2.64
CA PHE A 122 12.30 15.83 -2.20
C PHE A 122 11.90 15.16 -0.89
N CYS A 123 12.39 13.94 -0.69
CA CYS A 123 12.32 13.24 0.59
C CYS A 123 13.69 13.12 1.24
N ASP A 124 13.71 13.23 2.56
CA ASP A 124 14.85 12.84 3.38
C ASP A 124 14.76 11.35 3.77
N LYS A 125 15.84 10.82 4.33
CA LYS A 125 15.93 9.41 4.73
C LYS A 125 14.84 9.03 5.74
N ARG A 126 14.59 9.85 6.76
CA ARG A 126 13.65 9.52 7.85
C ARG A 126 12.22 9.47 7.32
N SER A 127 11.77 10.52 6.63
CA SER A 127 10.42 10.55 6.06
C SER A 127 10.19 9.43 5.04
N THR A 128 11.23 9.07 4.29
CA THR A 128 11.21 7.95 3.34
C THR A 128 11.02 6.61 4.02
N ILE A 129 11.82 6.29 5.05
CA ILE A 129 11.72 5.01 5.76
C ILE A 129 10.34 4.88 6.42
N THR A 130 9.86 5.93 7.10
CA THR A 130 8.52 5.93 7.71
C THR A 130 7.44 5.63 6.68
N LEU A 131 7.49 6.27 5.51
CA LEU A 131 6.48 6.07 4.48
C LEU A 131 6.56 4.69 3.81
N ILE A 132 7.77 4.15 3.64
CA ILE A 132 7.95 2.79 3.10
C ILE A 132 7.41 1.77 4.09
N ASN A 133 7.62 1.96 5.40
CA ASN A 133 7.04 1.10 6.42
C ASN A 133 5.50 1.16 6.39
N HIS A 134 4.91 2.35 6.23
CA HIS A 134 3.46 2.48 5.99
C HIS A 134 3.00 1.75 4.72
N CYS A 135 3.77 1.83 3.63
CA CYS A 135 3.46 1.07 2.41
C CYS A 135 3.54 -0.45 2.65
N LYS A 136 4.54 -0.92 3.41
CA LYS A 136 4.70 -2.34 3.75
C LYS A 136 3.50 -2.83 4.57
N GLU A 137 3.15 -2.11 5.64
CA GLU A 137 2.00 -2.39 6.49
C GLU A 137 0.71 -2.45 5.67
N PHE A 138 0.50 -1.48 4.77
CA PHE A 138 -0.66 -1.48 3.90
C PHE A 138 -0.67 -2.67 2.93
N VAL A 139 0.45 -2.94 2.24
CA VAL A 139 0.55 -4.05 1.27
C VAL A 139 0.30 -5.38 1.97
N ASP A 140 0.97 -5.64 3.09
CA ASP A 140 0.78 -6.86 3.86
C ASP A 140 -0.68 -6.97 4.34
N GLY A 141 -1.23 -5.87 4.89
CA GLY A 141 -2.61 -5.82 5.38
C GLY A 141 -3.70 -6.02 4.32
N ILE A 142 -3.43 -5.69 3.05
CA ILE A 142 -4.36 -5.97 1.93
C ILE A 142 -4.12 -7.37 1.35
N VAL A 143 -2.87 -7.70 1.00
CA VAL A 143 -2.58 -8.94 0.26
C VAL A 143 -2.84 -10.17 1.13
N GLN A 144 -2.52 -10.12 2.42
CA GLN A 144 -2.69 -11.27 3.32
C GLN A 144 -4.16 -11.62 3.62
N ILE A 145 -5.11 -10.74 3.27
CA ILE A 145 -6.54 -11.09 3.27
C ILE A 145 -6.84 -12.22 2.26
N TYR A 146 -6.05 -12.31 1.19
CA TYR A 146 -6.28 -13.23 0.06
C TYR A 146 -5.17 -14.26 -0.13
N ASP A 147 -3.92 -13.90 0.18
CA ASP A 147 -2.76 -14.79 0.20
C ASP A 147 -2.03 -14.65 1.55
N PRO A 148 -2.42 -15.42 2.59
CA PRO A 148 -1.81 -15.34 3.91
C PRO A 148 -0.31 -15.69 3.94
N LYS A 149 0.20 -16.36 2.89
CA LYS A 149 1.61 -16.73 2.77
C LYS A 149 2.43 -15.67 2.06
N PHE A 150 1.80 -14.59 1.60
CA PHE A 150 2.50 -13.49 0.96
C PHE A 150 3.38 -12.76 1.96
N ILE A 151 4.67 -12.69 1.64
CA ILE A 151 5.69 -12.01 2.44
C ILE A 151 6.53 -11.15 1.50
N LEU A 152 6.62 -9.85 1.82
CA LEU A 152 7.61 -8.97 1.23
C LEU A 152 8.98 -9.22 1.85
N LYS A 153 10.02 -9.22 1.02
CA LYS A 153 11.38 -9.38 1.51
C LYS A 153 11.75 -8.20 2.41
N GLU A 154 12.30 -8.51 3.58
CA GLU A 154 12.84 -7.50 4.50
C GLU A 154 13.99 -6.72 3.87
N ILE A 155 13.99 -5.41 4.10
CA ILE A 155 15.02 -4.49 3.62
C ILE A 155 15.79 -3.99 4.84
N LYS A 156 17.08 -4.32 4.91
CA LYS A 156 17.95 -3.98 6.06
C LYS A 156 17.95 -2.49 6.41
N ASP A 157 17.84 -1.62 5.41
CA ASP A 157 17.86 -0.17 5.62
C ASP A 157 16.59 0.39 6.31
N LEU A 158 15.54 -0.42 6.49
CA LEU A 158 14.28 -0.02 7.12
C LEU A 158 14.23 -0.28 8.63
N THR A 159 15.15 -1.08 9.19
CA THR A 159 15.15 -1.45 10.62
C THR A 159 15.75 -0.39 11.54
N ASP A 160 16.32 0.69 11.00
CA ASP A 160 16.94 1.78 11.78
C ASP A 160 15.98 2.94 12.10
N ALA A 161 14.69 2.82 11.78
CA ALA A 161 13.69 3.84 12.13
C ALA A 161 13.11 3.62 13.54
N PRO A 162 12.93 4.69 14.35
CA PRO A 162 12.22 4.56 15.60
C PRO A 162 10.75 4.13 15.35
N PRO A 163 10.15 3.36 16.26
CA PRO A 163 8.79 2.85 16.11
C PRO A 163 7.80 3.98 15.88
N SER A 164 6.83 3.74 14.98
CA SER A 164 5.76 4.68 14.66
C SER A 164 4.98 5.01 15.94
N THR A 165 5.01 6.27 16.37
CA THR A 165 4.18 6.76 17.48
C THR A 165 2.75 6.97 16.99
N LEU A 166 2.05 5.87 16.72
CA LEU A 166 0.60 5.86 16.89
C LEU A 166 0.34 5.64 18.38
N THR A 167 0.50 6.71 19.15
CA THR A 167 -0.03 6.75 20.52
C THR A 167 -1.55 6.66 20.42
N PRO A 168 -2.22 5.74 21.15
CA PRO A 168 -3.65 5.87 21.35
C PRO A 168 -3.91 7.22 22.00
N ALA A 169 -4.90 7.96 21.53
CA ALA A 169 -5.35 9.19 22.18
C ALA A 169 -5.61 8.87 23.66
N GLY A 170 -4.72 9.32 24.53
CA GLY A 170 -4.85 9.17 25.96
C GLY A 170 -6.08 9.93 26.42
N SER A 171 -7.01 9.21 27.03
CA SER A 171 -8.14 9.76 27.76
C SER A 171 -7.65 10.81 28.74
N SER A 172 -8.06 12.07 28.55
CA SER A 172 -7.90 13.09 29.58
C SER A 172 -8.74 12.72 30.81
N PRO A 173 -8.19 12.73 32.03
CA PRO A 173 -9.02 12.61 33.22
C PRO A 173 -9.78 13.92 33.45
N ARG A 174 -11.10 13.80 33.61
CA ARG A 174 -12.00 14.88 34.05
C ARG A 174 -11.68 15.20 35.52
N PRO A 175 -11.50 16.48 35.91
CA PRO A 175 -11.32 16.82 37.31
C PRO A 175 -12.66 16.63 38.05
N THR A 176 -12.62 15.80 39.10
CA THR A 176 -13.69 15.70 40.10
C THR A 176 -13.66 16.92 40.99
N GLU A 177 -14.73 17.70 40.92
CA GLU A 177 -15.02 18.81 41.82
C GLU A 177 -15.42 18.24 43.20
N THR A 178 -14.63 18.56 44.22
CA THR A 178 -14.88 18.17 45.61
C THR A 178 -16.00 19.04 46.17
N ALA A 179 -17.13 18.42 46.50
CA ALA A 179 -18.14 19.01 47.35
C ALA A 179 -17.79 18.74 48.82
N ARG A 180 -17.45 19.80 49.56
CA ARG A 180 -17.81 20.06 50.97
C ARG A 180 -17.15 21.34 51.46
#